data_AF-A0A183P2T6-F1
#
_entry.id   AF-A0A183P2T6-F1
#
_cell.length_a   1.000
_cell.length_b   1.000
_cell.length_c   1.000
_cell.angle_alpha   90.00
_cell.angle_beta   90.00
_cell.angle_gamma   90.00
#
_symmetry.space_group_name_H-M   'P 1'
#
loop_
_entity.id
_entity.type
_entity.pdbx_description
1 polymer ?
#
loop_
_entity_poly.entity_id
_entity_poly.type
_entity_poly.pdbx_seq_one_letter_code
_entity_poly.pdbx_strand_id
1 'polypeptide(L)'
;MLFSSELFSRKSSSVTHLILLFFTIYSIPIKLIHGSCEPAQFVIICTNEFPSSSFLNNLTGKYELIIQSVKTKLDVKSFEKYQGAQIKRLQIEKSTIYSIEPKFFNIFSRNSLERLSLSNVDGPYRLDDQSLAGLSEKLNTLRINDHALDNIDDFVILNKLTRLYLVRTHLTQLPNNFKQLLTHLEDINLSENLLTYIPWKELAERIQNDQFLKIQLGKNLWNCDCSVKPLIELKPEAK
;
A
#
# COMPACT_ATOMS: atom_id res chain seq x y z
N MET A 1 56.69 -16.23 -14.66
CA MET A 1 56.75 -17.50 -13.91
C MET A 1 57.42 -17.22 -12.57
N LEU A 2 56.71 -17.59 -11.49
CA LEU A 2 57.10 -17.87 -10.10
C LEU A 2 58.59 -17.70 -9.72
N PHE A 3 58.90 -16.99 -8.62
CA PHE A 3 58.97 -17.56 -7.26
C PHE A 3 59.29 -16.49 -6.19
N SER A 4 58.73 -16.74 -5.01
CA SER A 4 58.78 -16.04 -3.72
C SER A 4 60.05 -16.31 -2.89
N SER A 5 60.40 -15.42 -1.95
CA SER A 5 60.47 -15.71 -0.49
C SER A 5 61.00 -14.53 0.35
N GLU A 6 60.50 -14.47 1.59
CA GLU A 6 60.68 -13.45 2.63
C GLU A 6 62.03 -13.51 3.39
N LEU A 7 62.40 -12.43 4.09
CA LEU A 7 62.90 -12.49 5.49
C LEU A 7 63.03 -11.11 6.18
N PHE A 8 62.43 -11.03 7.37
CA PHE A 8 62.60 -10.12 8.54
C PHE A 8 64.09 -9.78 8.85
N SER A 9 64.57 -8.70 9.51
CA SER A 9 64.15 -8.02 10.77
C SER A 9 65.06 -6.82 11.15
N ARG A 10 64.46 -5.75 11.70
CA ARG A 10 64.88 -4.79 12.79
C ARG A 10 66.28 -4.11 12.87
N LYS A 11 66.26 -2.77 13.02
CA LYS A 11 66.42 -1.98 14.29
C LYS A 11 66.24 -0.45 14.02
N SER A 12 65.28 0.23 14.69
CA SER A 12 65.47 1.22 15.80
C SER A 12 66.26 2.49 15.40
N SER A 13 65.90 3.76 15.63
CA SER A 13 64.90 4.48 16.44
C SER A 13 64.96 5.97 16.03
N SER A 14 63.85 6.72 16.02
CA SER A 14 63.77 8.09 16.60
C SER A 14 62.32 8.62 16.58
N VAL A 15 61.99 9.35 17.63
CA VAL A 15 60.68 9.82 18.11
C VAL A 15 60.16 11.01 17.29
N THR A 16 58.84 11.15 17.10
CA THR A 16 58.14 12.46 17.19
C THR A 16 56.59 12.33 17.20
N HIS A 17 56.02 12.84 18.30
CA HIS A 17 54.65 13.34 18.55
C HIS A 17 53.40 12.49 18.27
N LEU A 18 52.88 11.92 19.36
CA LEU A 18 51.51 11.41 19.49
C LEU A 18 50.54 12.58 19.74
N ILE A 19 49.69 12.90 18.76
CA ILE A 19 48.56 13.82 18.94
C ILE A 19 47.42 13.04 19.59
N LEU A 20 47.16 13.27 20.88
CA LEU A 20 45.98 12.77 21.58
C LEU A 20 44.75 13.60 21.15
N LEU A 21 44.03 13.12 20.15
CA LEU A 21 42.68 13.60 19.82
C LEU A 21 41.71 13.10 20.89
N PHE A 22 41.40 13.97 21.87
CA PHE A 22 40.27 13.76 22.77
C PHE A 22 38.97 13.93 21.99
N PHE A 23 38.42 12.83 21.49
CA PHE A 23 37.04 12.80 21.01
C PHE A 23 36.11 12.86 22.23
N THR A 24 35.59 14.04 22.52
CA THR A 24 34.40 14.18 23.38
C THR A 24 33.23 13.59 22.61
N ILE A 25 32.85 12.36 22.92
CA ILE A 25 31.61 11.75 22.43
C ILE A 25 30.47 12.53 23.06
N TYR A 26 29.90 13.49 22.32
CA TYR A 26 28.60 14.04 22.66
C TYR A 26 27.58 12.92 22.44
N SER A 27 27.19 12.26 23.52
CA SER A 27 26.05 11.34 23.53
C SER A 27 24.79 12.16 23.28
N ILE A 28 24.38 12.28 22.01
CA ILE A 28 23.02 12.70 21.68
C ILE A 28 22.10 11.66 22.32
N PRO A 29 21.16 12.03 23.20
CA PRO A 29 20.25 11.06 23.77
C PRO A 29 19.45 10.44 22.62
N ILE A 30 19.69 9.16 22.37
CA ILE A 30 18.88 8.37 21.45
C ILE A 30 17.49 8.34 22.09
N LYS A 31 16.59 9.19 21.60
CA LYS A 31 15.17 9.11 21.94
C LYS A 31 14.69 7.78 21.38
N LEU A 32 14.61 6.73 22.22
CA LEU A 32 14.03 5.46 21.83
C LEU A 32 12.61 5.77 21.32
N ILE A 33 12.40 5.53 20.03
CA ILE A 33 11.07 5.61 19.44
C ILE A 33 10.30 4.41 19.99
N HIS A 34 9.42 4.65 20.95
CA HIS A 34 8.55 3.61 21.49
C HIS A 34 7.34 3.44 20.58
N GLY A 35 7.02 2.19 20.27
CA GLY A 35 5.78 1.81 19.61
C GLY A 35 4.59 1.97 20.54
N SER A 36 3.43 2.28 19.98
CA SER A 36 2.17 2.30 20.73
C SER A 36 0.97 2.04 19.83
N CYS A 37 -0.10 1.50 20.42
CA CYS A 37 -1.43 1.40 19.83
C CYS A 37 -2.45 1.98 20.81
N GLU A 38 -3.14 3.04 20.41
CA GLU A 38 -4.09 3.75 21.26
C GLU A 38 -5.50 3.74 20.64
N PRO A 39 -6.51 3.23 21.35
CA PRO A 39 -7.89 3.32 20.93
C PRO A 39 -8.52 4.67 21.34
N ALA A 40 -9.22 5.30 20.41
CA ALA A 40 -10.06 6.47 20.63
C ALA A 40 -11.42 6.27 19.94
N GLN A 41 -12.47 6.05 20.72
CA GLN A 41 -13.81 5.72 20.22
C GLN A 41 -13.80 4.48 19.30
N PHE A 42 -14.07 4.67 18.00
CA PHE A 42 -14.08 3.61 16.98
C PHE A 42 -12.84 3.65 16.08
N VAL A 43 -11.78 4.35 16.49
CA VAL A 43 -10.51 4.44 15.77
C VAL A 43 -9.41 3.90 16.67
N ILE A 44 -8.50 3.12 16.10
CA ILE A 44 -7.26 2.66 16.72
C ILE A 44 -6.13 3.24 15.90
N ILE A 45 -5.17 3.89 16.56
CA ILE A 45 -3.97 4.42 15.92
C ILE A 45 -2.77 3.68 16.49
N CYS A 46 -2.01 3.04 15.62
CA CYS A 46 -0.77 2.38 15.95
C CYS A 46 0.40 3.08 15.25
N THR A 47 1.42 3.47 16.01
CA THR A 47 2.59 4.18 15.48
C THR A 47 3.85 3.44 15.91
N ASN A 48 4.73 3.12 14.95
CA ASN A 48 5.96 2.35 15.15
C ASN A 48 5.78 0.93 15.70
N GLU A 49 4.54 0.44 15.77
CA GLU A 49 4.18 -0.91 16.21
C GLU A 49 2.98 -1.43 15.43
N PHE A 50 2.95 -2.74 15.15
CA PHE A 50 1.77 -3.42 14.61
C PHE A 50 0.95 -3.99 15.77
N PRO A 51 -0.39 -3.82 15.82
CA PRO A 51 -1.17 -4.24 16.97
C PRO A 51 -1.07 -5.75 17.21
N SER A 52 -0.85 -6.13 18.47
CA SER A 52 -0.90 -7.54 18.87
C SER A 52 -2.35 -8.05 18.92
N SER A 53 -2.53 -9.35 18.75
CA SER A 53 -3.86 -9.97 18.86
C SER A 53 -4.43 -9.93 20.28
N SER A 54 -3.57 -9.91 21.31
CA SER A 54 -4.00 -9.72 22.71
C SER A 54 -4.58 -8.33 22.93
N PHE A 55 -3.96 -7.29 22.37
CA PHE A 55 -4.51 -5.93 22.38
C PHE A 55 -5.88 -5.88 21.69
N LEU A 56 -5.99 -6.42 20.46
CA LEU A 56 -7.26 -6.42 19.72
C LEU A 56 -8.36 -7.24 20.42
N ASN A 57 -7.99 -8.29 21.16
CA ASN A 57 -8.92 -9.10 21.95
C ASN A 57 -9.58 -8.36 23.12
N ASN A 58 -8.91 -7.34 23.67
CA ASN A 58 -9.46 -6.55 24.76
C ASN A 58 -10.49 -5.53 24.29
N LEU A 59 -10.66 -5.38 22.98
CA LEU A 59 -11.60 -4.45 22.37
C LEU A 59 -12.81 -5.20 21.82
N THR A 60 -13.98 -4.57 21.86
CA THR A 60 -15.21 -5.11 21.25
C THR A 60 -15.81 -4.08 20.30
N GLY A 61 -16.47 -4.56 19.25
CA GLY A 61 -17.09 -3.70 18.23
C GLY A 61 -16.25 -3.55 16.96
N LYS A 62 -16.61 -2.54 16.16
CA LYS A 62 -16.07 -2.31 14.81
C LYS A 62 -15.18 -1.07 14.82
N TYR A 63 -13.98 -1.21 14.25
CA TYR A 63 -12.97 -0.17 14.30
C TYR A 63 -12.43 0.18 12.91
N GLU A 64 -12.03 1.44 12.79
CA GLU A 64 -11.03 1.89 11.86
C GLU A 64 -9.66 1.76 12.52
N LEU A 65 -8.71 1.16 11.82
CA LEU A 65 -7.35 0.97 12.30
C LEU A 65 -6.39 1.70 11.36
N ILE A 66 -5.59 2.59 11.94
CA ILE A 66 -4.56 3.35 11.26
C ILE A 66 -3.22 2.88 11.80
N ILE A 67 -2.34 2.42 10.92
CA ILE A 67 -1.01 1.91 11.25
C ILE A 67 0.02 2.78 10.54
N GLN A 68 1.00 3.29 11.28
CA GLN A 68 1.98 4.23 10.77
C GLN A 68 3.40 3.82 11.16
N SER A 69 4.35 4.00 10.22
CA SER A 69 5.78 3.85 10.51
C SER A 69 6.20 2.47 11.01
N VAL A 70 5.54 1.41 10.53
CA VAL A 70 5.91 0.03 10.85
C VAL A 70 6.81 -0.58 9.79
N LYS A 71 7.66 -1.52 10.20
CA LYS A 71 8.41 -2.40 9.29
C LYS A 71 8.08 -3.83 9.66
N THR A 72 7.30 -4.53 8.84
CA THR A 72 6.71 -5.80 9.28
C THR A 72 6.42 -6.77 8.14
N LYS A 73 6.17 -8.03 8.51
CA LYS A 73 5.49 -9.03 7.69
C LYS A 73 4.05 -9.13 8.18
N LEU A 74 3.10 -9.30 7.26
CA LEU A 74 1.71 -9.52 7.63
C LEU A 74 1.42 -11.01 7.67
N ASP A 75 1.62 -11.63 8.84
CA ASP A 75 1.37 -13.06 9.10
C ASP A 75 -0.02 -13.32 9.69
N VAL A 76 -0.63 -14.44 9.31
CA VAL A 76 -1.97 -14.83 9.78
C VAL A 76 -1.92 -15.47 11.15
N LYS A 77 -0.83 -16.17 11.47
CA LYS A 77 -0.69 -17.05 12.65
C LYS A 77 -1.07 -16.34 13.95
N SER A 78 -0.69 -15.08 14.08
CA SER A 78 -0.97 -14.27 15.27
C SER A 78 -2.44 -13.88 15.43
N PHE A 79 -3.24 -13.96 14.36
CA PHE A 79 -4.61 -13.43 14.28
C PHE A 79 -5.70 -14.46 13.94
N GLU A 80 -5.39 -15.75 13.79
CA GLU A 80 -6.40 -16.77 13.45
C GLU A 80 -7.49 -16.95 14.50
N LYS A 81 -7.20 -16.68 15.78
CA LYS A 81 -8.05 -17.05 16.92
C LYS A 81 -8.60 -15.88 17.72
N TYR A 82 -8.23 -14.66 17.38
CA TYR A 82 -8.65 -13.50 18.16
C TYR A 82 -10.13 -13.18 17.88
N GLN A 83 -10.87 -12.81 18.91
CA GLN A 83 -12.33 -12.63 18.88
C GLN A 83 -12.80 -11.22 19.23
N GLY A 84 -11.87 -10.31 19.54
CA GLY A 84 -12.18 -8.92 19.90
C GLY A 84 -12.56 -8.06 18.70
N ALA A 85 -11.84 -6.95 18.50
CA ALA A 85 -12.14 -5.93 17.50
C ALA A 85 -12.41 -6.51 16.09
N GLN A 86 -13.38 -5.92 15.39
CA GLN A 86 -13.63 -6.17 13.97
C GLN A 86 -13.11 -4.97 13.17
N ILE A 87 -12.11 -5.17 12.31
CA ILE A 87 -11.50 -4.07 11.56
C ILE A 87 -12.27 -3.83 10.27
N LYS A 88 -13.07 -2.76 10.23
CA LYS A 88 -13.83 -2.36 9.04
C LYS A 88 -13.01 -1.56 8.04
N ARG A 89 -12.05 -0.79 8.54
CA ARG A 89 -11.20 0.07 7.71
C ARG A 89 -9.79 -0.09 8.18
N LEU A 90 -8.89 -0.42 7.27
CA LEU A 90 -7.47 -0.54 7.54
C LEU A 90 -6.73 0.50 6.70
N GLN A 91 -5.99 1.37 7.37
CA GLN A 91 -5.07 2.31 6.75
C GLN A 91 -3.66 1.98 7.21
N ILE A 92 -2.74 1.75 6.27
CA ILE A 92 -1.32 1.59 6.56
C ILE A 92 -0.58 2.71 5.82
N GLU A 93 0.21 3.48 6.57
CA GLU A 93 0.88 4.66 6.04
C GLU A 93 2.36 4.67 6.39
N LYS A 94 3.20 5.21 5.50
CA LYS A 94 4.62 5.50 5.76
C LYS A 94 5.36 4.31 6.37
N SER A 95 5.12 3.12 5.83
CA SER A 95 5.54 1.85 6.42
C SER A 95 6.29 1.00 5.39
N THR A 96 6.93 -0.07 5.84
CA THR A 96 7.54 -1.07 4.95
C THR A 96 6.91 -2.43 5.22
N ILE A 97 6.31 -3.03 4.21
CA ILE A 97 5.76 -4.39 4.29
C ILE A 97 6.65 -5.33 3.49
N TYR A 98 7.19 -6.34 4.15
CA TYR A 98 8.08 -7.31 3.52
C TYR A 98 7.32 -8.43 2.80
N SER A 99 6.15 -8.82 3.30
CA SER A 99 5.32 -9.87 2.72
C SER A 99 3.91 -9.82 3.31
N ILE A 100 2.93 -10.32 2.57
CA ILE A 100 1.55 -10.50 3.02
C ILE A 100 1.20 -11.96 2.82
N GLU A 101 0.81 -12.65 3.88
CA GLU A 101 0.36 -14.03 3.79
C GLU A 101 -1.04 -14.13 3.15
N PRO A 102 -1.37 -15.26 2.50
CA PRO A 102 -2.68 -15.48 1.91
C PRO A 102 -3.82 -15.25 2.92
N LYS A 103 -4.89 -14.59 2.48
CA LYS A 103 -6.08 -14.24 3.29
C LYS A 103 -5.80 -13.36 4.50
N PHE A 104 -4.61 -12.75 4.63
CA PHE A 104 -4.26 -11.94 5.80
C PHE A 104 -5.34 -10.91 6.14
N PHE A 105 -5.75 -10.08 5.18
CA PHE A 105 -6.72 -9.02 5.43
C PHE A 105 -8.09 -9.55 5.85
N ASN A 106 -8.54 -10.69 5.29
CA ASN A 106 -9.79 -11.32 5.67
C ASN A 106 -9.73 -11.89 7.09
N ILE A 107 -8.65 -12.59 7.44
CA ILE A 107 -8.44 -13.17 8.78
C ILE A 107 -8.27 -12.06 9.81
N PHE A 108 -7.33 -11.14 9.55
CA PHE A 108 -7.01 -10.02 10.41
C PHE A 108 -8.22 -9.13 10.67
N SER A 109 -9.12 -8.92 9.70
CA SER A 109 -10.33 -8.12 9.91
C SER A 109 -11.51 -8.89 10.46
N ARG A 110 -11.39 -10.21 10.68
CA ARG A 110 -12.50 -11.10 11.01
C ARG A 110 -13.65 -10.99 9.99
N ASN A 111 -13.31 -11.00 8.70
CA ASN A 111 -14.24 -10.91 7.56
C ASN A 111 -15.14 -9.65 7.61
N SER A 112 -14.58 -8.52 8.05
CA SER A 112 -15.33 -7.26 8.18
C SER A 112 -14.73 -6.10 7.38
N LEU A 113 -13.61 -6.31 6.68
CA LEU A 113 -12.91 -5.24 5.97
C LEU A 113 -13.71 -4.71 4.78
N GLU A 114 -14.12 -3.45 4.90
CA GLU A 114 -14.86 -2.70 3.89
C GLU A 114 -13.95 -1.75 3.12
N ARG A 115 -12.86 -1.28 3.74
CA ARG A 115 -11.90 -0.35 3.13
C ARG A 115 -10.47 -0.70 3.47
N LEU A 116 -9.61 -0.75 2.46
CA LEU A 116 -8.17 -0.93 2.58
C LEU A 116 -7.47 0.27 1.93
N SER A 117 -6.57 0.90 2.67
CA SER A 117 -5.74 2.01 2.20
C SER A 117 -4.28 1.73 2.53
N LEU A 118 -3.43 1.70 1.51
CA LEU A 118 -1.97 1.68 1.63
C LEU A 118 -1.44 2.99 1.04
N SER A 119 -0.75 3.82 1.83
CA SER A 119 -0.23 5.10 1.37
C SER A 119 1.22 5.30 1.78
N ASN A 120 2.10 5.45 0.79
CA ASN A 120 3.55 5.49 1.03
C ASN A 120 4.00 4.24 1.81
N VAL A 121 3.66 3.08 1.28
CA VAL A 121 4.03 1.78 1.85
C VAL A 121 5.04 1.13 0.92
N ASP A 122 6.27 0.97 1.39
CA ASP A 122 7.37 0.39 0.63
C ASP A 122 7.48 -1.13 0.86
N GLY A 123 8.33 -1.77 0.07
CA GLY A 123 8.72 -3.17 0.22
C GLY A 123 8.20 -4.07 -0.91
N PRO A 124 8.62 -5.34 -0.95
CA PRO A 124 8.32 -6.26 -2.05
C PRO A 124 6.96 -6.96 -1.91
N TYR A 125 6.05 -6.43 -1.08
CA TYR A 125 4.73 -7.03 -0.91
C TYR A 125 3.90 -6.93 -2.19
N ARG A 126 2.93 -7.82 -2.33
CA ARG A 126 1.98 -7.83 -3.44
C ARG A 126 0.56 -7.82 -2.90
N LEU A 127 -0.34 -7.15 -3.63
CA LEU A 127 -1.78 -7.28 -3.45
C LEU A 127 -2.32 -8.17 -4.58
N ASP A 128 -2.04 -9.46 -4.46
CA ASP A 128 -2.50 -10.50 -5.39
C ASP A 128 -3.80 -11.20 -4.93
N ASP A 129 -4.27 -12.15 -5.73
CA ASP A 129 -5.47 -12.94 -5.46
C ASP A 129 -5.42 -13.67 -4.11
N GLN A 130 -4.23 -14.13 -3.70
CA GLN A 130 -4.00 -14.82 -2.44
C GLN A 130 -4.13 -13.87 -1.25
N SER A 131 -3.46 -12.72 -1.29
CA SER A 131 -3.49 -11.73 -0.20
C SER A 131 -4.88 -11.11 -0.02
N LEU A 132 -5.61 -10.89 -1.12
CA LEU A 132 -6.96 -10.33 -1.15
C LEU A 132 -8.07 -11.38 -0.98
N ALA A 133 -7.73 -12.66 -0.92
CA ALA A 133 -8.69 -13.75 -0.80
C ALA A 133 -9.63 -13.58 0.41
N GLY A 134 -10.93 -13.79 0.15
CA GLY A 134 -12.00 -13.62 1.15
C GLY A 134 -12.61 -12.22 1.20
N LEU A 135 -12.07 -11.25 0.44
CA LEU A 135 -12.59 -9.87 0.42
C LEU A 135 -13.57 -9.57 -0.72
N SER A 136 -13.79 -10.50 -1.65
CA SER A 136 -14.56 -10.30 -2.89
C SER A 136 -15.94 -9.68 -2.68
N GLU A 137 -16.66 -10.15 -1.68
CA GLU A 137 -18.03 -9.71 -1.35
C GLU A 137 -18.10 -8.69 -0.20
N LYS A 138 -16.96 -8.06 0.16
CA LYS A 138 -16.85 -7.19 1.34
C LYS A 138 -16.18 -5.85 1.05
N LEU A 139 -15.06 -5.87 0.34
CA LEU A 139 -14.26 -4.68 0.13
C LEU A 139 -14.94 -3.77 -0.89
N ASN A 140 -15.34 -2.57 -0.45
CA ASN A 140 -15.95 -1.57 -1.31
C ASN A 140 -14.99 -0.44 -1.68
N THR A 141 -13.88 -0.29 -0.97
CA THR A 141 -12.88 0.75 -1.25
C THR A 141 -11.48 0.20 -1.17
N LEU A 142 -10.72 0.39 -2.25
CA LEU A 142 -9.29 0.12 -2.30
C LEU A 142 -8.56 1.40 -2.67
N ARG A 143 -7.61 1.80 -1.84
CA ARG A 143 -6.71 2.93 -2.08
C ARG A 143 -5.26 2.47 -1.98
N ILE A 144 -4.48 2.76 -3.01
CA ILE A 144 -3.04 2.56 -3.04
C ILE A 144 -2.44 3.85 -3.56
N ASN A 145 -1.59 4.48 -2.74
CA ASN A 145 -0.87 5.68 -3.13
C ASN A 145 0.62 5.49 -2.91
N ASP A 146 1.43 6.09 -3.77
CA ASP A 146 2.88 6.19 -3.57
C ASP A 146 3.56 4.82 -3.41
N HIS A 147 3.20 3.87 -4.26
CA HIS A 147 3.80 2.53 -4.32
C HIS A 147 3.74 2.01 -5.76
N ALA A 148 4.87 1.59 -6.33
CA ALA A 148 4.90 1.04 -7.68
C ALA A 148 4.15 -0.29 -7.74
N LEU A 149 3.12 -0.36 -8.60
CA LEU A 149 2.38 -1.59 -8.87
C LEU A 149 2.80 -2.16 -10.22
N ASP A 150 3.11 -3.45 -10.27
CA ASP A 150 3.43 -4.14 -11.53
C ASP A 150 2.19 -4.27 -12.44
N ASN A 151 1.06 -4.66 -11.85
CA ASN A 151 -0.25 -4.78 -12.50
C ASN A 151 -1.36 -4.78 -11.44
N ILE A 152 -2.62 -4.90 -11.87
CA ILE A 152 -3.81 -4.90 -11.01
C ILE A 152 -4.80 -6.00 -11.40
N ASP A 153 -4.34 -7.05 -12.08
CA ASP A 153 -5.17 -8.09 -12.69
C ASP A 153 -6.04 -8.78 -11.64
N ASP A 154 -5.47 -8.99 -10.46
CA ASP A 154 -6.09 -9.66 -9.32
C ASP A 154 -7.21 -8.85 -8.66
N PHE A 155 -7.30 -7.54 -8.91
CA PHE A 155 -8.36 -6.72 -8.31
C PHE A 155 -9.74 -7.08 -8.85
N VAL A 156 -9.80 -7.75 -10.01
CA VAL A 156 -11.04 -8.21 -10.64
C VAL A 156 -11.88 -9.12 -9.74
N ILE A 157 -11.27 -9.78 -8.75
CA ILE A 157 -11.99 -10.63 -7.79
C ILE A 157 -12.89 -9.82 -6.84
N LEU A 158 -12.71 -8.50 -6.75
CA LEU A 158 -13.38 -7.62 -5.80
C LEU A 158 -14.74 -7.14 -6.33
N ASN A 159 -15.70 -8.07 -6.41
CA ASN A 159 -17.05 -7.86 -6.97
C ASN A 159 -17.87 -6.73 -6.32
N LYS A 160 -17.54 -6.33 -5.08
CA LYS A 160 -18.21 -5.23 -4.36
C LYS A 160 -17.43 -3.92 -4.36
N LEU A 161 -16.33 -3.83 -5.09
CA LEU A 161 -15.48 -2.64 -5.14
C LEU A 161 -16.17 -1.52 -5.91
N THR A 162 -16.66 -0.49 -5.22
CA THR A 162 -17.26 0.68 -5.87
C THR A 162 -16.30 1.86 -5.96
N ARG A 163 -15.18 1.83 -5.22
CA ARG A 163 -14.21 2.92 -5.20
C ARG A 163 -12.78 2.42 -5.32
N LEU A 164 -12.08 2.89 -6.36
CA LEU A 164 -10.71 2.52 -6.65
C LEU A 164 -9.84 3.76 -6.81
N TYR A 165 -8.82 3.89 -5.95
CA TYR A 165 -7.88 4.99 -5.97
C TYR A 165 -6.46 4.45 -6.10
N LEU A 166 -5.85 4.60 -7.27
CA LEU A 166 -4.47 4.21 -7.56
C LEU A 166 -3.72 5.46 -8.02
N VAL A 167 -3.06 6.15 -7.09
CA VAL A 167 -2.42 7.46 -7.34
C VAL A 167 -0.92 7.35 -7.16
N ARG A 168 -0.12 7.80 -8.14
CA ARG A 168 1.35 7.65 -8.09
C ARG A 168 1.76 6.19 -7.88
N THR A 169 1.14 5.29 -8.65
CA THR A 169 1.44 3.84 -8.62
C THR A 169 2.30 3.36 -9.80
N HIS A 170 2.76 4.28 -10.64
CA HIS A 170 3.62 4.01 -11.82
C HIS A 170 3.03 3.03 -12.84
N LEU A 171 1.71 2.79 -12.81
CA LEU A 171 1.05 1.92 -13.78
C LEU A 171 1.23 2.49 -15.20
N THR A 172 1.72 1.66 -16.11
CA THR A 172 1.90 2.00 -17.54
C THR A 172 0.75 1.51 -18.41
N GLN A 173 0.05 0.46 -17.96
CA GLN A 173 -1.09 -0.14 -18.63
C GLN A 173 -2.11 -0.66 -17.62
N LEU A 174 -3.38 -0.69 -18.02
CA LEU A 174 -4.45 -1.40 -17.32
C LEU A 174 -4.63 -2.78 -17.97
N PRO A 175 -4.99 -3.82 -17.20
CA PRO A 175 -5.18 -5.14 -17.77
C PRO A 175 -6.46 -5.27 -18.59
N ASN A 176 -6.50 -6.26 -19.48
CA ASN A 176 -7.63 -6.48 -20.40
C ASN A 176 -8.96 -6.72 -19.67
N ASN A 177 -8.91 -7.27 -18.46
CA ASN A 177 -10.07 -7.51 -17.60
C ASN A 177 -10.50 -6.26 -16.79
N PHE A 178 -9.79 -5.12 -16.88
CA PHE A 178 -10.16 -3.89 -16.17
C PHE A 178 -11.57 -3.40 -16.51
N LYS A 179 -12.05 -3.68 -17.72
CA LYS A 179 -13.45 -3.42 -18.12
C LYS A 179 -14.49 -4.09 -17.20
N GLN A 180 -14.14 -5.21 -16.57
CA GLN A 180 -15.00 -5.89 -15.59
C GLN A 180 -15.12 -5.06 -14.32
N LEU A 181 -14.01 -4.52 -13.80
CA LEU A 181 -14.02 -3.59 -12.67
C LEU A 181 -14.82 -2.32 -12.99
N LEU A 182 -14.66 -1.80 -14.22
CA LEU A 182 -15.44 -0.64 -14.67
C LEU A 182 -16.94 -0.88 -14.65
N THR A 183 -17.48 -2.11 -14.58
CA THR A 183 -18.94 -2.31 -14.56
C THR A 183 -19.62 -1.82 -13.28
N HIS A 184 -18.88 -1.70 -12.18
CA HIS A 184 -19.44 -1.41 -10.85
C HIS A 184 -18.71 -0.30 -10.07
N LEU A 185 -17.63 0.26 -10.61
CA LEU A 185 -16.91 1.37 -9.97
C LEU A 185 -17.66 2.70 -10.11
N GLU A 186 -17.88 3.42 -9.02
CA GLU A 186 -18.59 4.71 -9.00
C GLU A 186 -17.64 5.89 -8.74
N ASP A 187 -16.50 5.65 -8.09
CA ASP A 187 -15.44 6.66 -7.88
C ASP A 187 -14.09 6.05 -8.28
N ILE A 188 -13.47 6.65 -9.29
CA ILE A 188 -12.18 6.20 -9.80
C ILE A 188 -11.18 7.35 -9.78
N ASN A 189 -10.02 7.09 -9.19
CA ASN A 189 -8.84 7.93 -9.35
C ASN A 189 -7.66 7.08 -9.81
N LEU A 190 -7.22 7.32 -11.06
CA LEU A 190 -6.01 6.74 -11.64
C LEU A 190 -4.98 7.83 -11.97
N SER A 191 -5.10 9.01 -11.36
CA SER A 191 -4.25 10.15 -11.66
C SER A 191 -2.79 9.92 -11.25
N GLU A 192 -1.88 10.65 -11.89
CA GLU A 192 -0.44 10.60 -11.58
C GLU A 192 0.17 9.20 -11.79
N ASN A 193 -0.25 8.51 -12.84
CA ASN A 193 0.39 7.27 -13.31
C ASN A 193 1.07 7.52 -14.67
N LEU A 194 1.43 6.45 -15.38
CA LEU A 194 2.06 6.47 -16.70
C LEU A 194 1.14 5.80 -17.74
N LEU A 195 -0.17 5.79 -17.48
CA LEU A 195 -1.14 5.09 -18.31
C LEU A 195 -1.27 5.78 -19.67
N THR A 196 -1.28 4.97 -20.73
CA THR A 196 -1.48 5.44 -22.10
C THR A 196 -2.89 5.15 -22.64
N TYR A 197 -3.63 4.25 -21.99
CA TYR A 197 -4.94 3.79 -22.42
C TYR A 197 -5.84 3.40 -21.24
N ILE A 198 -7.14 3.65 -21.40
CA ILE A 198 -8.24 3.11 -20.57
C ILE A 198 -9.37 2.69 -21.52
N PRO A 199 -10.25 1.73 -21.16
CA PRO A 199 -11.42 1.37 -21.98
C PRO A 199 -12.40 2.55 -22.17
N TRP A 200 -12.09 3.44 -23.12
CA TRP A 200 -12.79 4.72 -23.31
C TRP A 200 -14.26 4.55 -23.65
N LYS A 201 -14.61 3.49 -24.40
CA LYS A 201 -15.99 3.19 -24.77
C LYS A 201 -16.82 2.85 -23.54
N GLU A 202 -16.35 1.91 -22.71
CA GLU A 202 -17.01 1.49 -21.48
C GLU A 202 -17.08 2.64 -20.47
N LEU A 203 -16.00 3.42 -20.36
CA LEU A 203 -15.99 4.61 -19.51
C LEU A 203 -17.05 5.64 -19.96
N ALA A 204 -17.10 5.95 -21.26
CA ALA A 204 -18.05 6.91 -21.82
C ALA A 204 -19.51 6.45 -21.67
N GLU A 205 -19.80 5.18 -21.94
CA GLU A 205 -21.15 4.61 -21.76
C GLU A 205 -21.64 4.79 -20.33
N ARG A 206 -20.77 4.56 -19.35
CA ARG A 206 -21.12 4.73 -17.94
C ARG A 206 -21.23 6.19 -17.51
N ILE A 207 -20.41 7.09 -18.07
CA ILE A 207 -20.56 8.55 -17.88
C ILE A 207 -21.90 9.02 -18.43
N GLN A 208 -22.29 8.58 -19.64
CA GLN A 208 -23.56 8.95 -20.28
C GLN A 208 -24.80 8.55 -19.46
N ASN A 209 -24.67 7.50 -18.64
CA ASN A 209 -25.74 6.95 -17.80
C ASN A 209 -25.67 7.43 -16.34
N ASP A 210 -24.92 8.50 -16.05
CA ASP A 210 -24.74 9.08 -14.70
C ASP A 210 -24.32 8.05 -13.62
N GLN A 211 -23.46 7.09 -14.00
CA GLN A 211 -23.06 5.99 -13.11
C GLN A 211 -21.76 6.27 -12.33
N PHE A 212 -21.24 7.50 -12.42
CA PHE A 212 -20.01 7.91 -11.75
C PHE A 212 -20.26 9.10 -10.84
N LEU A 213 -19.85 8.97 -9.58
CA LEU A 213 -19.79 10.07 -8.64
C LEU A 213 -18.57 10.95 -8.90
N LYS A 214 -17.44 10.35 -9.30
CA LYS A 214 -16.19 11.06 -9.51
C LYS A 214 -15.22 10.27 -10.40
N ILE A 215 -14.54 10.99 -11.29
CA ILE A 215 -13.50 10.44 -12.16
C ILE A 215 -12.28 11.36 -12.12
N GLN A 216 -11.10 10.81 -11.83
CA GLN A 216 -9.83 11.53 -11.84
C GLN A 216 -8.79 10.74 -12.64
N LEU A 217 -8.50 11.21 -13.86
CA LEU A 217 -7.57 10.56 -14.80
C LEU A 217 -6.36 11.44 -15.15
N GLY A 218 -6.26 12.64 -14.59
CA GLY A 218 -5.22 13.62 -14.95
C GLY A 218 -3.79 13.14 -14.67
N LYS A 219 -2.81 13.81 -15.30
CA LYS A 219 -1.37 13.52 -15.13
C LYS A 219 -1.02 12.06 -15.46
N ASN A 220 -1.44 11.63 -16.64
CA ASN A 220 -1.08 10.36 -17.28
C ASN A 220 -0.54 10.64 -18.69
N LEU A 221 -0.14 9.59 -19.41
CA LEU A 221 0.40 9.67 -20.77
C LEU A 221 -0.65 9.25 -21.81
N TRP A 222 -1.90 9.67 -21.63
CA TRP A 222 -3.03 9.23 -22.47
C TRP A 222 -2.76 9.45 -23.96
N ASN A 223 -2.90 8.38 -24.74
CA ASN A 223 -2.86 8.46 -26.19
C ASN A 223 -4.13 9.15 -26.69
N CYS A 224 -3.97 10.35 -27.25
CA CYS A 224 -5.06 11.15 -27.81
C CYS A 224 -5.30 10.77 -29.27
N ASP A 225 -5.73 9.54 -29.51
CA ASP A 225 -6.10 9.03 -30.83
C ASP A 225 -7.63 8.86 -31.00
N CYS A 226 -8.06 8.21 -32.09
CA CYS A 226 -9.48 7.98 -32.36
C CYS A 226 -10.20 7.14 -31.29
N SER A 227 -9.49 6.43 -30.41
CA SER A 227 -10.10 5.65 -29.32
C SER A 227 -10.79 6.53 -28.27
N VAL A 228 -10.41 7.80 -28.15
CA VAL A 228 -11.01 8.78 -27.20
C VAL A 228 -12.38 9.29 -27.67
N LYS A 229 -12.72 9.08 -28.95
CA LYS A 229 -13.96 9.56 -29.59
C LYS A 229 -15.24 9.40 -28.76
N PRO A 230 -15.50 8.26 -28.07
CA PRO A 230 -16.71 8.10 -27.25
C PRO A 230 -16.88 9.18 -26.16
N LEU A 231 -15.81 9.74 -25.61
CA LEU A 231 -15.89 10.82 -24.62
C LEU A 231 -16.32 12.16 -25.23
N ILE A 232 -15.98 12.41 -26.49
CA ILE A 232 -16.32 13.65 -27.20
C ILE A 232 -17.78 13.61 -27.69
N GLU A 233 -18.29 12.41 -27.96
CA GLU A 233 -19.66 12.17 -28.42
C GLU A 233 -20.67 12.01 -27.28
N LEU A 234 -20.26 12.25 -26.02
CA LEU A 234 -21.17 12.30 -24.89
C LEU A 234 -22.25 13.34 -25.15
N LYS A 235 -23.51 12.91 -25.09
CA LYS A 235 -24.66 13.78 -25.26
C LYS A 235 -24.87 14.51 -23.94
N PRO A 236 -25.02 15.85 -23.95
CA PRO A 236 -25.51 16.55 -22.77
C PRO A 236 -26.85 15.95 -22.38
N GLU A 237 -27.00 15.60 -21.10
CA GLU A 237 -28.24 15.06 -20.58
C GLU A 237 -29.39 16.02 -20.91
N ALA A 238 -30.48 15.47 -21.47
CA ALA A 238 -31.75 16.19 -21.52
C ALA A 238 -32.26 16.25 -20.07
N LYS A 239 -31.93 17.33 -19.37
CA LYS A 239 -32.48 17.66 -18.05
C LYS A 239 -33.99 17.85 -18.13
#